data_AF-A0A9D3RVM9-F1
#
_entry.id   AF-A0A9D3RVM9-F1
#
_cell.length_a   1.000
_cell.length_b   1.000
_cell.length_c   1.000
_cell.angle_alpha   90.00
_cell.angle_beta   90.00
_cell.angle_gamma   90.00
#
_symmetry.space_group_name_H-M   'P 1'
#
loop_
_entity.id
_entity.type
_entity.pdbx_description
1 polymer ?
#
loop_
_entity_poly.entity_id
_entity_poly.type
_entity_poly.pdbx_seq_one_letter_code
_entity_poly.pdbx_strand_id
1 'polypeptide(L)'
;MSQDQEEQEDELLALASIYDEEEFRRAESAQGGEIQICLELPQDFKIVVKGDKQTEHDVSFLPPLVLNFELPPDYPSTSPPEYTLSSKWLSRAQLSALCLRLDELWQESQGSVVLFSWIQFLKEDVLGFLCITSPLEIAGPAKALPERKRNKADVKPGGAPARCRAGGARPRGRAGRSAAGPRAVAEVDPRANVLPQLLDFDEAQRQKVFDGKVFCCGICFSEKLGSGCLLFQDCRHVYCRACLGEYFQIQIRDGNVQCLNCPQPKCTSVATPAQVKLLVGEELFARYDRLLLQSSLDLMADVVYCPRQMCCTAVMVEPDSTMGICSSCQYAFCTLCKRGYHGLSHCRATADELRSLRDEYVSASDETKKFLEQRFGKRVIQKAVEESFSRDWLDQNCKGCPRCGTNIQKVDGCNKMTCTSCNQYFCWLCLSLLTRVNPYSHFNNSSSPCYNQLFQGVDVEDDDEIFWSDEDD
;
A
#
# COMPACT_ATOMS: atom_id res chain seq x y z
N MET A 1 46.77 -43.92 -25.63
CA MET A 1 45.37 -43.47 -25.65
C MET A 1 44.65 -44.46 -26.54
N SER A 2 43.63 -45.15 -26.03
CA SER A 2 42.68 -45.83 -26.93
C SER A 2 41.98 -44.77 -27.77
N GLN A 3 41.49 -45.14 -28.95
CA GLN A 3 40.68 -44.24 -29.78
C GLN A 3 39.47 -43.70 -28.98
N ASP A 4 38.86 -44.57 -28.18
CA ASP A 4 37.81 -44.22 -27.21
C ASP A 4 38.21 -43.12 -26.22
N GLN A 5 39.42 -43.17 -25.65
CA GLN A 5 39.89 -42.14 -24.71
C GLN A 5 40.12 -40.78 -25.37
N GLU A 6 40.54 -40.77 -26.63
CA GLU A 6 40.72 -39.52 -27.39
C GLU A 6 39.35 -38.90 -27.70
N GLU A 7 38.40 -39.71 -28.18
CA GLU A 7 37.03 -39.26 -28.46
C GLU A 7 36.29 -38.75 -27.20
N GLN A 8 36.54 -39.38 -26.04
CA GLN A 8 36.02 -38.91 -24.74
C GLN A 8 36.55 -37.53 -24.35
N GLU A 9 37.87 -37.32 -24.43
CA GLU A 9 38.48 -36.03 -24.09
C GLU A 9 37.99 -34.94 -25.04
N ASP A 10 37.89 -35.25 -26.33
CA ASP A 10 37.39 -34.33 -27.35
C ASP A 10 35.92 -33.93 -27.08
N GLU A 11 35.06 -34.88 -26.71
CA GLU A 11 33.67 -34.60 -26.32
C GLU A 11 33.61 -33.68 -25.09
N LEU A 12 34.38 -33.96 -24.05
CA LEU A 12 34.39 -33.15 -22.82
C LEU A 12 34.94 -31.75 -23.06
N LEU A 13 35.98 -31.61 -23.89
CA LEU A 13 36.56 -30.32 -24.28
C LEU A 13 35.58 -29.50 -25.12
N ALA A 14 34.85 -30.15 -26.04
CA ALA A 14 33.80 -29.51 -26.83
C ALA A 14 32.69 -28.98 -25.91
N LEU A 15 32.22 -29.79 -24.96
CA LEU A 15 31.19 -29.37 -23.99
C LEU A 15 31.66 -28.20 -23.12
N ALA A 16 32.89 -28.25 -22.58
CA ALA A 16 33.47 -27.16 -21.81
C ALA A 16 33.69 -25.86 -22.61
N SER A 17 33.69 -25.95 -23.94
CA SER A 17 33.81 -24.77 -24.82
C SER A 17 32.46 -24.18 -25.21
N ILE A 18 31.40 -24.99 -25.22
CA ILE A 18 30.04 -24.59 -25.60
C ILE A 18 29.27 -24.04 -24.39
N TYR A 19 29.42 -24.69 -23.24
CA TYR A 19 28.67 -24.41 -22.01
C TYR A 19 29.56 -23.74 -20.96
N ASP A 20 28.98 -22.91 -20.11
CA ASP A 20 29.70 -22.32 -18.99
C ASP A 20 29.82 -23.29 -17.80
N GLU A 21 30.58 -22.89 -16.78
CA GLU A 21 30.81 -23.67 -15.56
C GLU A 21 29.54 -23.82 -14.69
N GLU A 22 28.47 -23.05 -14.93
CA GLU A 22 27.18 -23.24 -14.26
C GLU A 22 26.39 -24.38 -14.93
N GLU A 23 26.47 -24.51 -16.26
CA GLU A 23 25.79 -25.54 -17.05
C GLU A 23 26.56 -26.87 -17.13
N PHE A 24 27.89 -26.85 -17.19
CA PHE A 24 28.72 -28.07 -17.28
C PHE A 24 29.91 -28.03 -16.33
N ARG A 25 30.05 -29.07 -15.49
CA ARG A 25 31.17 -29.22 -14.56
C ARG A 25 31.85 -30.57 -14.76
N ARG A 26 33.13 -30.53 -15.17
CA ARG A 26 33.97 -31.71 -15.32
C ARG A 26 34.50 -32.17 -13.95
N ALA A 27 34.47 -33.47 -13.68
CA ALA A 27 35.07 -34.02 -12.47
C ALA A 27 36.61 -34.00 -12.54
N GLU A 28 37.28 -33.57 -11.47
CA GLU A 28 38.75 -33.47 -11.43
C GLU A 28 39.46 -34.83 -11.41
N SER A 29 38.79 -35.88 -10.91
CA SER A 29 39.40 -37.18 -10.61
C SER A 29 38.87 -38.37 -11.43
N ALA A 30 37.83 -38.17 -12.24
CA ALA A 30 37.19 -39.22 -13.04
C ALA A 30 36.84 -38.68 -14.44
N GLN A 31 36.75 -39.56 -15.45
CA GLN A 31 36.21 -39.21 -16.78
C GLN A 31 34.69 -39.09 -16.68
N GLY A 32 34.21 -38.06 -15.99
CA GLY A 32 32.80 -37.82 -15.72
C GLY A 32 32.52 -36.35 -15.44
N GLY A 33 31.26 -36.03 -15.20
CA GLY A 33 30.83 -34.67 -14.96
C GLY A 33 29.37 -34.55 -14.54
N GLU A 34 28.99 -33.32 -14.22
CA GLU A 34 27.62 -32.92 -13.97
C GLU A 34 27.19 -31.93 -15.06
N ILE A 35 26.00 -32.14 -15.62
CA ILE A 35 25.37 -31.19 -16.55
C ILE A 35 24.06 -30.69 -15.92
N GLN A 36 23.88 -29.38 -15.83
CA GLN A 36 22.66 -28.71 -15.40
C GLN A 36 21.89 -28.18 -16.60
N ILE A 37 20.74 -28.79 -16.88
CA ILE A 37 19.99 -28.56 -18.11
C ILE A 37 18.77 -27.68 -17.80
N CYS A 38 18.84 -26.42 -18.22
CA CYS A 38 17.72 -25.49 -18.15
C CYS A 38 16.80 -25.69 -19.37
N LEU A 39 15.55 -26.07 -19.12
CA LEU A 39 14.56 -26.27 -20.19
C LEU A 39 14.16 -24.96 -20.86
N GLU A 40 13.94 -25.00 -22.16
CA GLU A 40 13.32 -23.91 -22.89
C GLU A 40 11.80 -23.96 -22.73
N LEU A 41 11.26 -23.05 -21.93
CA LEU A 41 9.82 -22.98 -21.67
C LEU A 41 9.12 -22.10 -22.71
N PRO A 42 7.92 -22.50 -23.18
CA PRO A 42 7.07 -21.64 -24.01
C PRO A 42 6.75 -20.30 -23.34
N GLN A 43 6.43 -19.28 -24.14
CA GLN A 43 5.89 -18.02 -23.62
C GLN A 43 4.59 -18.28 -22.84
N ASP A 44 4.44 -17.59 -21.71
CA ASP A 44 3.28 -17.70 -20.80
C ASP A 44 3.05 -19.11 -20.22
N PHE A 45 4.14 -19.83 -19.91
CA PHE A 45 4.04 -21.12 -19.23
C PHE A 45 3.50 -20.98 -17.81
N LYS A 46 2.47 -21.77 -17.47
CA LYS A 46 1.77 -21.69 -16.20
C LYS A 46 1.98 -22.94 -15.36
N ILE A 47 1.99 -22.75 -14.05
CA ILE A 47 2.01 -23.83 -13.05
C ILE A 47 0.72 -23.78 -12.24
N VAL A 48 0.09 -24.95 -12.04
CA VAL A 48 -1.13 -25.11 -11.22
C VAL A 48 -0.88 -26.14 -10.12
N VAL A 49 -1.21 -25.78 -8.88
CA VAL A 49 -1.19 -26.73 -7.75
C VAL A 49 -2.56 -27.35 -7.55
N LYS A 50 -2.59 -28.69 -7.46
CA LYS A 50 -3.81 -29.45 -7.18
C LYS A 50 -4.15 -29.37 -5.68
N GLY A 51 -5.05 -28.46 -5.31
CA GLY A 51 -5.59 -28.28 -3.95
C GLY A 51 -7.06 -27.81 -3.95
N ASP A 52 -7.63 -27.48 -2.78
CA ASP A 52 -9.03 -27.00 -2.65
C ASP A 52 -9.28 -25.65 -3.37
N LYS A 53 -8.22 -24.91 -3.74
CA LYS A 53 -8.25 -23.73 -4.61
C LYS A 53 -7.17 -23.88 -5.67
N GLN A 54 -7.54 -23.89 -6.95
CA GLN A 54 -6.58 -23.80 -8.05
C GLN A 54 -5.98 -22.39 -8.06
N THR A 55 -4.66 -22.32 -7.98
CA THR A 55 -3.88 -21.08 -8.13
C THR A 55 -2.97 -21.26 -9.34
N GLU A 56 -3.02 -20.31 -10.27
CA GLU A 56 -2.20 -20.27 -11.48
C GLU A 56 -1.03 -19.31 -11.26
N HIS A 57 0.17 -19.71 -11.65
CA HIS A 57 1.38 -18.89 -11.58
C HIS A 57 2.12 -18.90 -12.92
N ASP A 58 2.47 -17.73 -13.44
CA ASP A 58 3.25 -17.57 -14.68
C ASP A 58 4.75 -17.69 -14.40
N VAL A 59 5.38 -18.69 -15.01
CA VAL A 59 6.79 -19.05 -14.81
C VAL A 59 7.53 -19.01 -16.13
N SER A 60 8.74 -18.45 -16.13
CA SER A 60 9.64 -18.39 -17.28
C SER A 60 10.84 -19.31 -17.15
N PHE A 61 11.18 -19.76 -15.94
CA PHE A 61 12.30 -20.65 -15.66
C PHE A 61 11.91 -21.74 -14.66
N LEU A 62 12.28 -22.99 -14.95
CA LEU A 62 12.16 -24.11 -14.02
C LEU A 62 13.56 -24.56 -13.56
N PRO A 63 13.70 -25.12 -12.34
CA PRO A 63 14.96 -25.68 -11.89
C PRO A 63 15.52 -26.70 -12.89
N PRO A 64 16.84 -26.70 -13.12
CA PRO A 64 17.45 -27.55 -14.13
C PRO A 64 17.28 -29.03 -13.83
N LEU A 65 17.28 -29.84 -14.88
CA LEU A 65 17.52 -31.28 -14.77
C LEU A 65 19.01 -31.49 -14.54
N VAL A 66 19.36 -32.28 -13.54
CA VAL A 66 20.78 -32.57 -13.25
C VAL A 66 21.11 -33.96 -13.78
N LEU A 67 22.02 -34.02 -14.74
CA LEU A 67 22.54 -35.24 -15.32
C LEU A 67 23.97 -35.43 -14.81
N ASN A 68 24.16 -36.38 -13.89
CA ASN A 68 25.50 -36.82 -13.50
C ASN A 68 25.89 -38.02 -14.34
N PHE A 69 27.08 -37.99 -14.92
CA PHE A 69 27.57 -39.08 -15.77
C PHE A 69 29.03 -39.44 -15.49
N GLU A 70 29.36 -40.69 -15.76
CA GLU A 70 30.71 -41.24 -15.78
C GLU A 70 30.90 -42.03 -17.08
N LEU A 71 32.04 -41.85 -17.75
CA LEU A 71 32.38 -42.48 -19.01
C LEU A 71 33.22 -43.73 -18.74
N PRO A 72 32.73 -44.93 -19.10
CA PRO A 72 33.54 -46.15 -19.05
C PRO A 72 34.72 -46.08 -20.04
N PRO A 73 35.81 -46.84 -19.81
CA PRO A 73 36.99 -46.81 -20.68
C PRO A 73 36.75 -47.32 -22.11
N ASP A 74 35.62 -47.99 -22.36
CA ASP A 74 35.18 -48.58 -23.62
C ASP A 74 34.03 -47.81 -24.32
N TYR A 75 33.68 -46.63 -23.81
CA TYR A 75 32.80 -45.67 -24.50
C TYR A 75 33.63 -44.79 -25.47
N PRO A 76 33.15 -44.47 -26.69
CA PRO A 76 31.83 -44.73 -27.24
C PRO A 76 31.70 -46.03 -28.08
N SER A 77 32.75 -46.86 -28.15
CA SER A 77 32.71 -48.05 -29.00
C SER A 77 31.75 -49.16 -28.54
N THR A 78 31.66 -49.42 -27.23
CA THR A 78 31.04 -50.66 -26.71
C THR A 78 29.95 -50.40 -25.67
N SER A 79 30.22 -49.55 -24.68
CA SER A 79 29.31 -49.27 -23.56
C SER A 79 28.75 -47.85 -23.59
N PRO A 80 27.51 -47.61 -23.15
CA PRO A 80 26.99 -46.26 -22.92
C PRO A 80 27.60 -45.60 -21.68
N PRO A 81 27.46 -44.28 -21.52
CA PRO A 81 27.77 -43.58 -20.28
C PRO A 81 26.95 -44.11 -19.10
N GLU A 82 27.59 -44.30 -17.94
CA GLU A 82 26.87 -44.49 -16.68
C GLU A 82 26.31 -43.14 -16.26
N TYR A 83 25.02 -43.07 -15.93
CA TYR A 83 24.41 -41.79 -15.57
C TYR A 83 23.27 -41.92 -14.57
N THR A 84 23.04 -40.82 -13.85
CA THR A 84 21.86 -40.58 -13.02
C THR A 84 21.21 -39.26 -13.42
N LEU A 85 19.88 -39.26 -13.50
CA LEU A 85 19.08 -38.09 -13.86
C LEU A 85 18.19 -37.70 -12.68
N SER A 86 18.31 -36.44 -12.23
CA SER A 86 17.50 -35.89 -11.14
C SER A 86 16.73 -34.63 -11.54
N SER A 87 15.62 -34.41 -10.84
CA SER A 87 14.75 -33.24 -11.01
C SER A 87 13.99 -32.94 -9.72
N LYS A 88 13.70 -31.64 -9.52
CA LYS A 88 12.90 -31.12 -8.41
C LYS A 88 11.41 -30.98 -8.72
N TRP A 89 10.98 -31.30 -9.94
CA TRP A 89 9.59 -31.07 -10.36
C TRP A 89 9.02 -32.18 -11.25
N LEU A 90 9.87 -33.06 -11.81
CA LEU A 90 9.42 -34.27 -12.49
C LEU A 90 9.18 -35.43 -11.52
N SER A 91 8.15 -36.23 -11.80
CA SER A 91 7.90 -37.47 -11.08
C SER A 91 8.91 -38.56 -11.47
N ARG A 92 9.11 -39.53 -10.57
CA ARG A 92 9.99 -40.68 -10.84
C ARG A 92 9.59 -41.48 -12.10
N ALA A 93 8.29 -41.51 -12.43
CA ALA A 93 7.81 -42.16 -13.65
C ALA A 93 8.23 -41.40 -14.91
N GLN A 94 8.12 -40.07 -14.91
CA GLN A 94 8.58 -39.21 -16.00
C GLN A 94 10.10 -39.29 -16.16
N LEU A 95 10.86 -39.22 -15.06
CA LEU A 95 12.32 -39.40 -15.10
C LEU A 95 12.71 -40.77 -15.66
N SER A 96 12.00 -41.84 -15.28
CA SER A 96 12.26 -43.17 -15.83
C SER A 96 11.99 -43.25 -17.33
N ALA A 97 10.96 -42.54 -17.83
CA ALA A 97 10.68 -42.46 -19.26
C ALA A 97 11.77 -41.68 -20.01
N LEU A 98 12.30 -40.60 -19.42
CA LEU A 98 13.45 -39.89 -19.98
C LEU A 98 14.69 -40.76 -20.04
N CYS A 99 15.02 -41.51 -18.98
CA CYS A 99 16.16 -42.44 -19.00
C CYS A 99 16.03 -43.47 -20.13
N LEU A 100 14.83 -44.04 -20.33
CA LEU A 100 14.59 -44.97 -21.45
C LEU A 100 14.86 -44.30 -22.80
N ARG A 101 14.44 -43.04 -22.98
CA ARG A 101 14.68 -42.31 -24.23
C ARG A 101 16.16 -41.97 -24.44
N LEU A 102 16.91 -41.63 -23.38
CA LEU A 102 18.36 -41.44 -23.46
C LEU A 102 19.08 -42.73 -23.87
N ASP A 103 18.65 -43.87 -23.33
CA ASP A 103 19.18 -45.18 -23.70
C ASP A 103 18.86 -45.53 -25.17
N GLU A 104 17.68 -45.17 -25.68
CA GLU A 104 17.33 -45.30 -27.11
C GLU A 104 18.19 -44.40 -28.00
N LEU A 105 18.40 -43.14 -27.61
CA LEU A 105 19.26 -42.21 -28.36
C LEU A 105 20.69 -42.72 -28.47
N TRP A 106 21.21 -43.37 -27.41
CA TRP A 106 22.50 -44.07 -27.47
C TRP A 106 22.47 -45.23 -28.48
N GLN A 107 21.43 -46.06 -28.47
CA GLN A 107 21.33 -47.17 -29.42
C GLN A 107 21.25 -46.70 -30.87
N GLU A 108 20.61 -45.57 -31.13
CA GLU A 108 20.54 -44.93 -32.45
C GLU A 108 21.92 -44.41 -32.93
N SER A 109 22.84 -44.11 -32.00
CA SER A 109 24.15 -43.50 -32.25
C SER A 109 25.32 -44.38 -31.79
N GLN A 110 25.11 -45.69 -31.74
CA GLN A 110 26.10 -46.65 -31.22
C GLN A 110 27.44 -46.54 -31.97
N GLY A 111 28.55 -46.41 -31.22
CA GLY A 111 29.88 -46.19 -31.79
C GLY A 111 30.24 -44.72 -32.01
N SER A 112 29.47 -43.78 -31.44
CA SER A 112 29.76 -42.34 -31.48
C SER A 112 29.44 -41.68 -30.14
N VAL A 113 29.97 -40.49 -29.93
CA VAL A 113 29.75 -39.67 -28.73
C VAL A 113 28.31 -39.12 -28.66
N VAL A 114 27.69 -39.09 -27.46
CA VAL A 114 26.24 -38.86 -27.31
C VAL A 114 25.82 -37.81 -26.29
N LEU A 115 26.73 -37.28 -25.47
CA LEU A 115 26.38 -36.33 -24.42
C LEU A 115 25.76 -35.06 -25.00
N PHE A 116 26.30 -34.53 -26.11
CA PHE A 116 25.71 -33.37 -26.78
C PHE A 116 24.27 -33.64 -27.25
N SER A 117 24.03 -34.79 -27.87
CA SER A 117 22.70 -35.21 -28.33
C SER A 117 21.72 -35.38 -27.16
N TRP A 118 22.19 -35.91 -26.03
CA TRP A 118 21.42 -36.01 -24.80
C TRP A 118 21.06 -34.64 -24.25
N ILE A 119 22.00 -33.70 -24.21
CA ILE A 119 21.75 -32.32 -23.76
C ILE A 119 20.71 -31.64 -24.66
N GLN A 120 20.85 -31.76 -25.98
CA GLN A 120 19.92 -31.14 -26.92
C GLN A 120 18.49 -31.67 -26.74
N PHE A 121 18.33 -33.01 -26.70
CA PHE A 121 17.03 -33.62 -26.43
C PHE A 121 16.47 -33.17 -25.07
N LEU A 122 17.31 -33.18 -24.03
CA LEU A 122 16.89 -32.80 -22.69
C LEU A 122 16.48 -31.32 -22.60
N LYS A 123 17.06 -30.44 -23.42
CA LYS A 123 16.78 -29.00 -23.43
C LYS A 123 15.53 -28.63 -24.24
N GLU A 124 15.37 -29.24 -25.42
CA GLU A 124 14.37 -28.82 -26.43
C GLU A 124 13.12 -29.72 -26.45
N ASP A 125 13.28 -31.03 -26.28
CA ASP A 125 12.22 -32.01 -26.60
C ASP A 125 11.53 -32.63 -25.37
N VAL A 126 12.04 -32.41 -24.16
CA VAL A 126 11.49 -33.02 -22.93
C VAL A 126 10.02 -32.71 -22.71
N LEU A 127 9.62 -31.46 -22.95
CA LEU A 127 8.22 -31.03 -22.75
C LEU A 127 7.29 -31.74 -23.74
N GLY A 128 7.69 -31.82 -25.02
CA GLY A 128 6.95 -32.52 -26.06
C GLY A 128 6.88 -34.02 -25.82
N PHE A 129 8.01 -34.64 -25.46
CA PHE A 129 8.11 -36.08 -25.21
C PHE A 129 7.31 -36.54 -23.98
N LEU A 130 7.32 -35.77 -22.89
CA LEU A 130 6.55 -36.07 -21.69
C LEU A 130 5.09 -35.61 -21.79
N CYS A 131 4.67 -35.03 -22.91
CA CYS A 131 3.35 -34.42 -23.13
C CYS A 131 3.00 -33.40 -22.02
N ILE A 132 4.00 -32.64 -21.54
CA ILE A 132 3.79 -31.61 -20.53
C ILE A 132 3.28 -30.35 -21.23
N THR A 133 2.00 -30.07 -21.06
CA THR A 133 1.35 -28.86 -21.57
C THR A 133 1.17 -27.83 -20.45
N SER A 134 1.20 -26.54 -20.81
CA SER A 134 0.74 -25.48 -19.90
C SER A 134 -0.77 -25.63 -19.66
N PRO A 135 -1.25 -25.60 -18.40
CA PRO A 135 -0.51 -25.48 -17.15
C PRO A 135 0.08 -26.82 -16.63
N LEU A 136 1.31 -26.78 -16.09
CA LEU A 136 1.93 -27.90 -15.40
C LEU A 136 1.24 -28.17 -14.06
N GLU A 137 0.62 -29.34 -13.91
CA GLU A 137 0.02 -29.78 -12.65
C GLU A 137 1.06 -30.29 -11.65
N ILE A 138 1.17 -29.62 -10.51
CA ILE A 138 1.98 -30.08 -9.38
C ILE A 138 1.07 -30.75 -8.34
N ALA A 139 1.43 -31.96 -7.93
CA ALA A 139 0.72 -32.68 -6.88
C ALA A 139 0.86 -31.92 -5.54
N GLY A 140 -0.26 -31.42 -5.02
CA GLY A 140 -0.30 -30.84 -3.67
C GLY A 140 -0.06 -31.89 -2.58
N PRO A 141 0.26 -31.47 -1.34
CA PRO A 141 0.46 -32.40 -0.23
C PRO A 141 -0.80 -33.25 -0.02
N ALA A 142 -0.68 -34.56 -0.19
CA ALA A 142 -1.78 -35.48 0.01
C ALA A 142 -2.31 -35.34 1.46
N LYS A 143 -3.57 -34.92 1.63
CA LYS A 143 -4.25 -34.93 2.93
C LYS A 143 -4.18 -36.36 3.48
N ALA A 144 -3.55 -36.52 4.64
CA ALA A 144 -3.55 -37.78 5.37
C ALA A 144 -5.00 -38.21 5.62
N LEU A 145 -5.40 -39.38 5.13
CA LEU A 145 -6.67 -39.98 5.54
C LEU A 145 -6.64 -40.20 7.06
N PRO A 146 -7.72 -39.93 7.80
CA PRO A 146 -7.77 -40.19 9.22
C PRO A 146 -7.57 -41.68 9.47
N GLU A 147 -6.57 -42.00 10.30
CA GLU A 147 -6.28 -43.35 10.77
C GLU A 147 -7.54 -43.94 11.40
N ARG A 148 -8.12 -44.92 10.72
CA ARG A 148 -9.21 -45.75 11.26
C ARG A 148 -8.60 -46.57 12.40
N LYS A 149 -8.82 -46.14 13.65
CA LYS A 149 -8.51 -46.89 14.88
C LYS A 149 -9.04 -48.32 14.73
N ARG A 150 -8.14 -49.28 14.49
CA ARG A 150 -8.44 -50.71 14.58
C ARG A 150 -8.45 -51.07 16.06
N ASN A 151 -9.65 -51.18 16.63
CA ASN A 151 -9.85 -51.79 17.94
C ASN A 151 -9.35 -53.24 17.91
N LYS A 152 -8.51 -53.57 18.89
CA LYS A 152 -8.09 -54.93 19.23
C LYS A 152 -9.33 -55.73 19.65
N ALA A 153 -9.52 -56.88 19.03
CA ALA A 153 -10.29 -57.98 19.59
C ALA A 153 -9.48 -59.26 19.42
N ASP A 154 -9.32 -59.95 20.54
CA ASP A 154 -8.69 -61.25 20.73
C ASP A 154 -9.18 -62.33 19.75
N VAL A 155 -8.31 -63.31 19.45
CA VAL A 155 -8.57 -64.76 19.66
C VAL A 155 -7.38 -65.59 19.15
N LYS A 156 -7.05 -66.62 19.94
CA LYS A 156 -5.97 -67.61 19.83
C LYS A 156 -6.16 -68.65 18.68
N PRO A 157 -5.13 -69.48 18.39
CA PRO A 157 -4.99 -70.20 17.12
C PRO A 157 -5.55 -71.64 17.15
N GLY A 158 -5.87 -72.19 15.97
CA GLY A 158 -5.96 -73.64 15.77
C GLY A 158 -6.77 -74.07 14.55
N GLY A 159 -6.19 -74.96 13.73
CA GLY A 159 -6.93 -75.95 12.94
C GLY A 159 -7.05 -75.73 11.43
N ALA A 160 -6.21 -76.43 10.65
CA ALA A 160 -6.56 -76.95 9.31
C ALA A 160 -7.39 -78.26 9.48
N PRO A 161 -7.93 -78.95 8.43
CA PRO A 161 -7.72 -78.81 6.98
C PRO A 161 -8.98 -79.03 6.07
N ALA A 162 -8.74 -78.98 4.73
CA ALA A 162 -9.47 -79.69 3.65
C ALA A 162 -10.91 -79.20 3.29
N ARG A 163 -11.41 -79.18 2.04
CA ARG A 163 -11.05 -79.77 0.75
C ARG A 163 -12.00 -79.23 -0.36
N CYS A 164 -11.53 -79.21 -1.62
CA CYS A 164 -12.28 -79.42 -2.89
C CYS A 164 -13.28 -78.33 -3.38
N ARG A 165 -13.55 -78.12 -4.68
CA ARG A 165 -12.93 -78.37 -6.00
C ARG A 165 -13.95 -77.85 -7.05
N ALA A 166 -13.53 -77.03 -8.03
CA ALA A 166 -14.07 -76.83 -9.40
C ALA A 166 -13.64 -75.42 -9.88
N GLY A 167 -13.08 -75.15 -11.06
CA GLY A 167 -12.92 -75.97 -12.25
C GLY A 167 -13.27 -75.20 -13.54
N GLY A 168 -12.35 -74.34 -14.01
CA GLY A 168 -12.18 -73.96 -15.43
C GLY A 168 -12.56 -72.50 -15.79
N ALA A 169 -11.93 -71.79 -16.74
CA ALA A 169 -10.71 -71.94 -17.52
C ALA A 169 -10.27 -70.52 -18.02
N ARG A 170 -8.99 -70.40 -18.36
CA ARG A 170 -8.20 -69.24 -18.89
C ARG A 170 -8.81 -68.52 -20.15
N PRO A 171 -8.22 -67.43 -20.72
CA PRO A 171 -6.88 -66.83 -20.47
C PRO A 171 -6.74 -65.28 -20.48
N ARG A 172 -5.56 -64.85 -19.96
CA ARG A 172 -4.64 -63.78 -20.45
C ARG A 172 -4.98 -62.29 -20.23
N GLY A 173 -4.00 -61.60 -19.64
CA GLY A 173 -3.90 -60.14 -19.59
C GLY A 173 -3.06 -59.64 -18.40
N ARG A 174 -1.81 -60.09 -18.26
CA ARG A 174 -0.90 -59.65 -17.19
C ARG A 174 -0.26 -58.33 -17.60
N ALA A 175 -0.86 -57.20 -17.23
CA ALA A 175 -0.19 -55.90 -17.27
C ALA A 175 0.84 -55.84 -16.13
N GLY A 176 2.12 -55.83 -16.49
CA GLY A 176 3.23 -55.69 -15.57
C GLY A 176 3.24 -54.30 -14.94
N ARG A 177 3.45 -54.26 -13.62
CA ARG A 177 3.90 -53.06 -12.91
C ARG A 177 5.36 -52.85 -13.30
N SER A 178 5.65 -51.76 -14.04
CA SER A 178 7.02 -51.38 -14.38
C SER A 178 7.76 -50.94 -13.12
N ALA A 179 8.87 -51.62 -12.82
CA ALA A 179 9.78 -51.27 -11.74
C ALA A 179 10.62 -50.08 -12.19
N ALA A 180 10.47 -48.93 -11.53
CA ALA A 180 11.28 -47.74 -11.80
C ALA A 180 12.78 -48.07 -11.54
N GLY A 181 13.63 -47.78 -12.53
CA GLY A 181 15.06 -48.10 -12.47
C GLY A 181 15.83 -47.33 -11.39
N PRO A 182 17.06 -47.78 -11.04
CA PRO A 182 17.92 -47.13 -10.05
C PRO A 182 18.52 -45.77 -10.49
N ARG A 183 18.44 -45.42 -11.79
CA ARG A 183 19.05 -44.22 -12.40
C ARG A 183 18.20 -42.95 -12.31
N ALA A 184 16.90 -43.08 -12.05
CA ALA A 184 15.96 -41.97 -11.95
C ALA A 184 15.79 -41.53 -10.47
N VAL A 185 16.36 -40.38 -10.12
CA VAL A 185 16.36 -39.85 -8.76
C VAL A 185 15.41 -38.65 -8.68
N ALA A 186 14.20 -38.85 -8.17
CA ALA A 186 13.36 -37.72 -7.79
C ALA A 186 13.92 -37.14 -6.47
N GLU A 187 14.43 -35.91 -6.49
CA GLU A 187 15.00 -35.25 -5.30
C GLU A 187 13.93 -34.80 -4.29
N VAL A 188 12.66 -34.96 -4.65
CA VAL A 188 11.52 -34.47 -3.87
C VAL A 188 10.84 -35.60 -3.14
N ASP A 189 10.61 -35.42 -1.83
CA ASP A 189 9.61 -36.21 -1.10
C ASP A 189 8.24 -36.03 -1.80
N PRO A 190 7.55 -37.10 -2.22
CA PRO A 190 6.21 -37.03 -2.81
C PRO A 190 5.17 -36.25 -1.98
N ARG A 191 5.49 -35.87 -0.75
CA ARG A 191 4.65 -35.11 0.19
C ARG A 191 5.06 -33.64 0.36
N ALA A 192 6.21 -33.21 -0.16
CA ALA A 192 6.68 -31.83 -0.03
C ALA A 192 6.01 -30.91 -1.07
N ASN A 193 5.61 -29.71 -0.65
CA ASN A 193 5.14 -28.69 -1.59
C ASN A 193 6.34 -28.08 -2.31
N VAL A 194 6.53 -28.41 -3.58
CA VAL A 194 7.62 -27.88 -4.41
C VAL A 194 7.35 -26.49 -4.94
N LEU A 195 6.10 -26.01 -4.91
CA LEU A 195 5.71 -24.73 -5.52
C LEU A 195 6.59 -23.55 -5.04
N PRO A 196 6.85 -23.35 -3.73
CA PRO A 196 7.70 -22.24 -3.30
C PRO A 196 9.10 -22.31 -3.91
N GLN A 197 9.70 -23.50 -3.98
CA GLN A 197 11.04 -23.67 -4.55
C GLN A 197 11.09 -23.35 -6.05
N LEU A 198 9.99 -23.62 -6.78
CA LEU A 198 9.89 -23.30 -8.20
C LEU A 198 9.72 -21.80 -8.43
N LEU A 199 8.88 -21.14 -7.63
CA LEU A 199 8.66 -19.70 -7.73
C LEU A 199 9.90 -18.92 -7.30
N ASP A 200 10.56 -19.34 -6.21
CA ASP A 200 11.81 -18.73 -5.74
C ASP A 200 12.92 -18.86 -6.79
N PHE A 201 13.02 -20.03 -7.46
CA PHE A 201 13.98 -20.23 -8.54
C PHE A 201 13.66 -19.38 -9.77
N ASP A 202 12.40 -19.35 -10.20
CA ASP A 202 11.96 -18.52 -11.32
C ASP A 202 12.24 -17.03 -11.09
N GLU A 203 11.90 -16.52 -9.90
CA GLU A 203 12.18 -15.14 -9.50
C GLU A 203 13.69 -14.86 -9.51
N ALA A 204 14.50 -15.75 -8.94
CA ALA A 204 15.95 -15.61 -8.93
C ALA A 204 16.55 -15.61 -10.35
N GLN A 205 16.06 -16.46 -11.26
CA GLN A 205 16.54 -16.49 -12.65
C GLN A 205 16.08 -15.27 -13.44
N ARG A 206 14.83 -14.83 -13.27
CA ARG A 206 14.34 -13.56 -13.83
C ARG A 206 15.20 -12.39 -13.37
N GLN A 207 15.58 -12.38 -12.09
CA GLN A 207 16.48 -11.37 -11.53
C GLN A 207 17.90 -11.46 -12.12
N LYS A 208 18.50 -12.66 -12.24
CA LYS A 208 19.80 -12.84 -12.90
C LYS A 208 19.79 -12.31 -14.34
N VAL A 209 18.76 -12.68 -15.11
CA VAL A 209 18.60 -12.23 -16.51
C VAL A 209 18.40 -10.73 -16.58
N PHE A 210 17.67 -10.13 -15.63
CA PHE A 210 17.56 -8.69 -15.52
C PHE A 210 18.92 -8.06 -15.20
N ASP A 211 19.64 -8.58 -14.21
CA ASP A 211 20.89 -8.02 -13.71
C ASP A 211 22.00 -7.98 -14.76
N GLY A 212 22.02 -8.95 -15.68
CA GLY A 212 22.94 -9.02 -16.80
C GLY A 212 22.57 -8.15 -18.01
N LYS A 213 21.32 -7.65 -18.10
CA LYS A 213 20.88 -6.80 -19.21
C LYS A 213 21.23 -5.33 -18.95
N VAL A 214 21.54 -4.60 -20.02
CA VAL A 214 21.78 -3.16 -19.98
C VAL A 214 20.47 -2.41 -20.22
N PHE A 215 20.20 -1.42 -19.37
CA PHE A 215 19.03 -0.55 -19.45
C PHE A 215 19.46 0.91 -19.47
N CYS A 216 18.71 1.73 -20.20
CA CYS A 216 18.87 3.19 -20.19
C CYS A 216 17.91 3.79 -19.16
N CYS A 217 18.45 4.54 -18.20
CA CYS A 217 17.62 5.16 -17.16
C CYS A 217 16.84 6.36 -17.71
N GLY A 218 15.51 6.38 -17.55
CA GLY A 218 14.67 7.49 -18.02
C GLY A 218 14.80 8.83 -17.28
N ILE A 219 15.71 8.94 -16.28
CA ILE A 219 15.97 10.19 -15.54
C ILE A 219 17.32 10.78 -15.95
N CYS A 220 18.40 10.00 -15.83
CA CYS A 220 19.75 10.46 -16.17
C CYS A 220 20.21 10.07 -17.58
N PHE A 221 19.39 9.35 -18.34
CA PHE A 221 19.67 8.89 -19.71
C PHE A 221 20.99 8.14 -19.87
N SER A 222 21.48 7.54 -18.79
CA SER A 222 22.72 6.76 -18.77
C SER A 222 22.41 5.27 -18.83
N GLU A 223 23.26 4.53 -19.55
CA GLU A 223 23.24 3.08 -19.59
C GLU A 223 23.78 2.49 -18.28
N LYS A 224 23.05 1.52 -17.74
CA LYS A 224 23.38 0.83 -16.49
C LYS A 224 23.00 -0.64 -16.62
N LEU A 225 23.76 -1.52 -15.97
CA LEU A 225 23.37 -2.92 -15.80
C LEU A 225 22.11 -3.01 -14.92
N GLY A 226 21.28 -4.02 -15.15
CA GLY A 226 20.06 -4.25 -14.36
C GLY A 226 20.34 -4.36 -12.87
N SER A 227 21.50 -4.88 -12.48
CA SER A 227 21.94 -4.93 -11.07
C SER A 227 22.01 -3.54 -10.41
N GLY A 228 22.32 -2.51 -11.20
CA GLY A 228 22.32 -1.11 -10.81
C GLY A 228 20.98 -0.39 -11.01
N CYS A 229 19.93 -1.11 -11.41
CA CYS A 229 18.60 -0.59 -11.73
C CYS A 229 17.52 -1.18 -10.83
N LEU A 230 16.33 -0.61 -10.94
CA LEU A 230 15.10 -1.10 -10.34
C LEU A 230 14.00 -1.11 -11.39
N LEU A 231 13.26 -2.22 -11.44
CA LEU A 231 12.10 -2.45 -12.30
C LEU A 231 10.80 -2.31 -11.49
N PHE A 232 9.88 -1.49 -11.96
CA PHE A 232 8.51 -1.47 -11.44
C PHE A 232 7.71 -2.60 -12.10
N GLN A 233 7.25 -3.58 -11.32
CA GLN A 233 6.59 -4.77 -11.88
C GLN A 233 5.27 -4.42 -12.60
N ASP A 234 4.47 -3.51 -12.05
CA ASP A 234 3.15 -3.19 -12.63
C ASP A 234 3.24 -2.44 -13.97
N CYS A 235 4.28 -1.61 -14.16
CA CYS A 235 4.40 -0.75 -15.34
C CYS A 235 5.62 -1.03 -16.22
N ARG A 236 6.50 -1.94 -15.78
CA ARG A 236 7.76 -2.36 -16.43
C ARG A 236 8.76 -1.23 -16.74
N HIS A 237 8.63 -0.07 -16.09
CA HIS A 237 9.62 1.01 -16.23
C HIS A 237 10.87 0.73 -15.40
N VAL A 238 12.04 1.05 -15.98
CA VAL A 238 13.36 0.79 -15.38
C VAL A 238 14.09 2.11 -15.14
N TYR A 239 14.64 2.27 -13.95
CA TYR A 239 15.48 3.41 -13.60
C TYR A 239 16.68 2.96 -12.78
N CYS A 240 17.78 3.71 -12.86
CA CYS A 240 18.94 3.43 -12.02
C CYS A 240 18.63 3.72 -10.54
N ARG A 241 19.24 2.93 -9.66
CA ARG A 241 19.00 3.01 -8.20
C ARG A 241 19.37 4.37 -7.63
N ALA A 242 20.40 5.02 -8.17
CA ALA A 242 20.82 6.35 -7.74
C ALA A 242 19.72 7.40 -7.97
N CYS A 243 19.19 7.50 -9.20
CA CYS A 243 18.16 8.48 -9.54
C CYS A 243 16.84 8.24 -8.78
N LEU A 244 16.41 6.97 -8.65
CA LEU A 244 15.22 6.67 -7.87
C LEU A 244 15.43 6.93 -6.38
N GLY A 245 16.61 6.64 -5.85
CA GLY A 245 16.98 6.96 -4.48
C GLY A 245 16.84 8.45 -4.21
N GLU A 246 17.46 9.31 -5.03
CA GLU A 246 17.33 10.76 -4.90
C GLU A 246 15.88 11.24 -5.01
N TYR A 247 15.13 10.72 -5.99
CA TYR A 247 13.72 11.04 -6.17
C TYR A 247 12.89 10.70 -4.92
N PHE A 248 13.04 9.49 -4.36
CA PHE A 248 12.32 9.09 -3.15
C PHE A 248 12.75 9.90 -1.93
N GLN A 249 14.04 10.22 -1.80
CA GLN A 249 14.53 11.05 -0.70
C GLN A 249 13.88 12.44 -0.70
N ILE A 250 13.73 13.06 -1.87
CA ILE A 250 13.06 14.36 -2.02
C ILE A 250 11.59 14.24 -1.61
N GLN A 251 10.85 13.26 -2.15
CA GLN A 251 9.42 13.08 -1.82
C GLN A 251 9.17 12.81 -0.33
N ILE A 252 10.01 12.01 0.32
CA ILE A 252 9.89 11.71 1.76
C ILE A 252 10.21 12.94 2.61
N ARG A 253 11.17 13.79 2.18
CA ARG A 253 11.49 15.04 2.87
C ARG A 253 10.34 16.04 2.79
N ASP A 254 9.73 16.16 1.62
CA ASP A 254 8.59 17.05 1.36
C ASP A 254 7.27 16.56 1.99
N GLY A 255 7.24 15.34 2.53
CA GLY A 255 6.07 14.77 3.20
C GLY A 255 5.08 14.08 2.26
N ASN A 256 5.39 13.97 0.97
CA ASN A 256 4.56 13.38 -0.06
C ASN A 256 4.71 11.84 -0.13
N VAL A 257 4.51 11.16 1.00
CA VAL A 257 4.73 9.70 1.08
C VAL A 257 3.64 8.85 0.43
N GLN A 258 2.45 9.41 0.22
CA GLN A 258 1.35 8.74 -0.49
C GLN A 258 1.61 8.62 -2.01
N CYS A 259 2.69 9.21 -2.52
CA CYS A 259 2.94 9.34 -3.95
C CYS A 259 4.39 8.98 -4.33
N LEU A 260 4.97 7.92 -3.74
CA LEU A 260 6.19 7.31 -4.26
C LEU A 260 5.89 6.53 -5.55
N ASN A 261 5.46 7.27 -6.56
CA ASN A 261 5.01 6.76 -7.84
C ASN A 261 6.19 6.60 -8.79
N CYS A 262 5.98 5.78 -9.81
CA CYS A 262 6.86 5.71 -10.97
C CYS A 262 7.08 7.12 -11.56
N PRO A 263 8.34 7.55 -11.79
CA PRO A 263 8.66 8.85 -12.38
C PRO A 263 8.11 9.07 -13.80
N GLN A 264 7.63 8.01 -14.47
CA GLN A 264 7.10 8.12 -15.83
C GLN A 264 5.83 8.98 -15.86
N PRO A 265 5.72 9.95 -16.79
CA PRO A 265 4.51 10.73 -16.96
C PRO A 265 3.28 9.86 -17.20
N LYS A 266 2.18 10.17 -16.51
CA LYS A 266 0.88 9.45 -16.57
C LYS A 266 0.92 8.02 -16.04
N CYS A 267 2.00 7.60 -15.39
CA CYS A 267 2.04 6.31 -14.71
C CYS A 267 1.52 6.44 -13.28
N THR A 268 0.68 5.49 -12.85
CA THR A 268 0.11 5.43 -11.50
C THR A 268 0.65 4.26 -10.68
N SER A 269 1.68 3.56 -11.18
CA SER A 269 2.34 2.49 -10.43
C SER A 269 3.07 3.08 -9.23
N VAL A 270 2.96 2.40 -8.08
CA VAL A 270 3.51 2.84 -6.80
C VAL A 270 4.65 1.90 -6.41
N ALA A 271 5.73 2.45 -5.86
CA ALA A 271 6.82 1.65 -5.34
C ALA A 271 6.39 0.86 -4.10
N THR A 272 6.81 -0.40 -4.00
CA THR A 272 6.53 -1.20 -2.80
C THR A 272 7.38 -0.73 -1.62
N PRO A 273 6.93 -0.90 -0.35
CA PRO A 273 7.74 -0.55 0.82
C PRO A 273 9.12 -1.23 0.83
N ALA A 274 9.22 -2.46 0.30
CA ALA A 274 10.48 -3.17 0.17
C ALA A 274 11.45 -2.47 -0.82
N GLN A 275 10.93 -2.00 -1.96
CA GLN A 275 11.71 -1.23 -2.93
C GLN A 275 12.18 0.11 -2.36
N VAL A 276 11.32 0.79 -1.60
CA VAL A 276 11.68 2.04 -0.93
C VAL A 276 12.79 1.79 0.09
N LYS A 277 12.63 0.79 0.98
CA LYS A 277 13.64 0.41 1.98
C LYS A 277 15.00 0.04 1.37
N LEU A 278 14.98 -0.57 0.18
CA LEU A 278 16.19 -0.95 -0.54
C LEU A 278 16.96 0.25 -1.11
N LEU A 279 16.26 1.34 -1.42
CA LEU A 279 16.82 2.54 -2.05
C LEU A 279 17.13 3.66 -1.06
N VAL A 280 16.36 3.77 0.03
CA VAL A 280 16.56 4.79 1.06
C VAL A 280 17.11 4.15 2.32
N GLY A 281 18.05 4.83 2.99
CA GLY A 281 18.62 4.34 4.25
C GLY A 281 17.58 4.21 5.36
N GLU A 282 17.94 3.48 6.43
CA GLU A 282 17.02 3.13 7.53
C GLU A 282 16.31 4.34 8.15
N GLU A 283 17.02 5.46 8.30
CA GLU A 283 16.47 6.68 8.90
C GLU A 283 15.34 7.29 8.06
N LEU A 284 15.54 7.41 6.74
CA LEU A 284 14.52 7.95 5.83
C LEU A 284 13.37 6.96 5.66
N PHE A 285 13.65 5.66 5.67
CA PHE A 285 12.61 4.64 5.65
C PHE A 285 11.72 4.71 6.90
N ALA A 286 12.30 4.90 8.08
CA ALA A 286 11.54 5.06 9.32
C ALA A 286 10.65 6.32 9.30
N ARG A 287 11.11 7.40 8.68
CA ARG A 287 10.28 8.59 8.43
C ARG A 287 9.15 8.29 7.44
N TYR A 288 9.43 7.59 6.34
CA TYR A 288 8.44 7.17 5.36
C TYR A 288 7.35 6.30 6.00
N ASP A 289 7.73 5.28 6.76
CA ASP A 289 6.82 4.35 7.45
C ASP A 289 5.90 5.10 8.43
N ARG A 290 6.47 6.03 9.22
CA ARG A 290 5.69 6.89 10.12
C ARG A 290 4.68 7.76 9.38
N LEU A 291 5.10 8.43 8.32
CA LEU A 291 4.24 9.31 7.54
C LEU A 291 3.16 8.52 6.81
N LEU A 292 3.47 7.31 6.31
CA LEU A 292 2.51 6.42 5.67
C LEU A 292 1.43 6.01 6.66
N LEU A 293 1.83 5.57 7.87
CA LEU A 293 0.90 5.24 8.94
C LEU A 293 0.04 6.44 9.35
N GLN A 294 0.67 7.61 9.58
CA GLN A 294 -0.05 8.83 9.96
C GLN A 294 -1.09 9.22 8.90
N SER A 295 -0.69 9.21 7.64
CA SER A 295 -1.56 9.46 6.51
C SER A 295 -2.75 8.49 6.44
N SER A 296 -2.53 7.18 6.67
CA SER A 296 -3.61 6.19 6.68
C SER A 296 -4.58 6.43 7.83
N LEU A 297 -4.07 6.84 8.99
CA LEU A 297 -4.85 7.16 10.18
C LEU A 297 -5.65 8.46 10.01
N ASP A 298 -5.10 9.47 9.34
CA ASP A 298 -5.76 10.76 9.07
C ASP A 298 -7.01 10.61 8.18
N LEU A 299 -7.07 9.56 7.36
CA LEU A 299 -8.23 9.25 6.52
C LEU A 299 -9.38 8.58 7.29
N MET A 300 -9.13 8.11 8.50
CA MET A 300 -10.12 7.42 9.33
C MET A 300 -10.91 8.42 10.18
N ALA A 301 -12.23 8.45 10.02
CA ALA A 301 -13.10 9.42 10.72
C ALA A 301 -13.18 9.19 12.24
N ASP A 302 -12.87 7.98 12.70
CA ASP A 302 -12.88 7.54 14.10
C ASP A 302 -11.50 7.65 14.77
N VAL A 303 -10.51 8.24 14.09
CA VAL A 303 -9.17 8.45 14.65
C VAL A 303 -8.97 9.92 15.02
N VAL A 304 -8.50 10.15 16.25
CA VAL A 304 -8.03 11.47 16.71
C VAL A 304 -6.68 11.37 17.38
N TYR A 305 -5.87 12.42 17.31
CA TYR A 305 -4.57 12.43 17.98
C TYR A 305 -4.65 12.93 19.41
N CYS A 306 -3.85 12.34 20.28
CA CYS A 306 -3.63 12.84 21.62
C CYS A 306 -3.11 14.29 21.55
N PRO A 307 -3.75 15.26 22.23
CA PRO A 307 -3.40 16.68 22.12
C PRO A 307 -2.12 17.06 22.88
N ARG A 308 -1.49 16.13 23.60
CA ARG A 308 -0.22 16.38 24.26
C ARG A 308 0.89 16.40 23.21
N GLN A 309 1.58 17.53 23.09
CA GLN A 309 2.65 17.77 22.11
C GLN A 309 3.76 16.71 22.13
N MET A 310 4.06 16.14 23.30
CA MET A 310 5.08 15.10 23.47
C MET A 310 4.57 13.67 23.21
N CYS A 311 3.26 13.49 22.99
CA CYS A 311 2.64 12.18 22.84
C CYS A 311 2.11 11.99 21.42
N CYS A 312 1.17 12.82 20.96
CA CYS A 312 0.56 12.77 19.63
C CYS A 312 0.18 11.36 19.13
N THR A 313 -0.09 10.41 20.04
CA THR A 313 -0.47 9.05 19.69
C THR A 313 -1.88 9.05 19.13
N ALA A 314 -2.12 8.30 18.06
CA ALA A 314 -3.46 8.10 17.51
C ALA A 314 -4.35 7.35 18.52
N VAL A 315 -5.59 7.80 18.64
CA VAL A 315 -6.61 7.31 19.58
C VAL A 315 -7.86 7.01 18.76
N MET A 316 -8.32 5.76 18.83
CA MET A 316 -9.61 5.35 18.29
C MET A 316 -10.71 5.90 19.20
N VAL A 317 -11.72 6.51 18.60
CA VAL A 317 -12.87 7.10 19.30
C VAL A 317 -14.12 6.31 18.92
N GLU A 318 -14.92 5.94 19.91
CA GLU A 318 -16.22 5.34 19.63
C GLU A 318 -17.17 6.38 18.99
N PRO A 319 -18.02 5.95 18.03
CA PRO A 319 -19.08 6.79 17.50
C PRO A 319 -19.90 7.42 18.63
N ASP A 320 -20.26 8.69 18.49
CA ASP A 320 -21.07 9.46 19.45
C ASP A 320 -20.41 9.74 20.82
N SER A 321 -19.18 9.26 21.05
CA SER A 321 -18.40 9.59 22.26
C SER A 321 -17.59 10.87 22.08
N THR A 322 -17.68 11.76 23.08
CA THR A 322 -16.81 12.94 23.17
C THR A 322 -15.53 12.67 23.97
N MET A 323 -15.31 11.43 24.41
CA MET A 323 -14.19 11.03 25.24
C MET A 323 -13.15 10.25 24.42
N GLY A 324 -11.90 10.72 24.44
CA GLY A 324 -10.74 9.96 23.96
C GLY A 324 -9.79 9.66 25.12
N ILE A 325 -9.32 8.42 25.22
CA ILE A 325 -8.31 8.01 26.22
C ILE A 325 -7.06 7.56 25.47
N CYS A 326 -5.95 8.27 25.67
CA CYS A 326 -4.69 7.91 25.05
C CYS A 326 -4.08 6.66 25.69
N SER A 327 -3.82 5.62 24.92
CA SER A 327 -3.18 4.37 25.40
C SER A 327 -1.73 4.57 25.86
N SER A 328 -1.00 5.54 25.27
CA SER A 328 0.40 5.80 25.59
C SER A 328 0.59 6.58 26.89
N CYS A 329 -0.11 7.72 27.04
CA CYS A 329 0.07 8.62 28.19
C CYS A 329 -1.10 8.64 29.19
N GLN A 330 -2.14 7.82 28.94
CA GLN A 330 -3.35 7.72 29.77
C GLN A 330 -4.12 9.04 29.96
N TYR A 331 -3.87 10.01 29.08
CA TYR A 331 -4.58 11.28 29.12
C TYR A 331 -5.98 11.14 28.53
N ALA A 332 -6.99 11.42 29.35
CA ALA A 332 -8.39 11.51 28.94
C ALA A 332 -8.72 12.94 28.47
N PHE A 333 -9.17 13.08 27.24
CA PHE A 333 -9.46 14.37 26.61
C PHE A 333 -10.79 14.38 25.89
N CYS A 334 -11.34 15.59 25.71
CA CYS A 334 -12.51 15.82 24.88
C CYS A 334 -12.10 15.81 23.41
N THR A 335 -12.76 14.99 22.59
CA THR A 335 -12.46 14.86 21.16
C THR A 335 -12.82 16.11 20.36
N LEU A 336 -13.72 16.95 20.89
CA LEU A 336 -14.16 18.21 20.28
C LEU A 336 -13.22 19.37 20.59
N CYS A 337 -12.92 19.65 21.86
CA CYS A 337 -12.08 20.80 22.24
C CYS A 337 -10.61 20.46 22.50
N LYS A 338 -10.23 19.18 22.47
CA LYS A 338 -8.85 18.69 22.69
C LYS A 338 -8.26 19.05 24.06
N ARG A 339 -9.11 19.45 25.03
CA ARG A 339 -8.74 19.70 26.45
C ARG A 339 -9.12 18.51 27.33
N GLY A 340 -8.84 18.58 28.62
CA GLY A 340 -9.20 17.53 29.58
C GLY A 340 -10.68 17.17 29.49
N TYR A 341 -10.99 15.87 29.56
CA TYR A 341 -12.36 15.39 29.42
C TYR A 341 -13.27 15.98 30.52
N HIS A 342 -14.43 16.48 30.13
CA HIS A 342 -15.35 17.24 30.99
C HIS A 342 -16.77 16.63 31.08
N GLY A 343 -16.92 15.36 30.70
CA GLY A 343 -18.19 14.65 30.80
C GLY A 343 -19.28 15.26 29.92
N LEU A 344 -20.46 15.47 30.53
CA LEU A 344 -21.63 16.09 29.90
C LEU A 344 -21.56 17.63 29.83
N SER A 345 -20.53 18.25 30.40
CA SER A 345 -20.37 19.70 30.33
C SER A 345 -20.04 20.12 28.90
N HIS A 346 -20.50 21.31 28.49
CA HIS A 346 -20.09 21.89 27.21
C HIS A 346 -18.61 22.26 27.20
N CYS A 347 -18.04 22.34 26.00
CA CYS A 347 -16.68 22.84 25.81
C CYS A 347 -16.61 24.30 26.28
N ARG A 348 -15.67 24.62 27.17
CA ARG A 348 -15.43 26.00 27.59
C ARG A 348 -14.72 26.76 26.47
N ALA A 349 -15.23 27.90 26.03
CA ALA A 349 -14.51 28.81 25.12
C ALA A 349 -13.77 29.90 25.91
N THR A 350 -12.62 30.34 25.41
CA THR A 350 -11.93 31.55 25.90
C THR A 350 -12.59 32.82 25.36
N ALA A 351 -12.28 33.98 25.93
CA ALA A 351 -12.84 35.26 25.49
C ALA A 351 -12.52 35.60 24.02
N ASP A 352 -11.37 35.14 23.51
CA ASP A 352 -10.97 35.32 22.12
C ASP A 352 -11.70 34.33 21.20
N GLU A 353 -11.83 33.06 21.63
CA GLU A 353 -12.60 32.03 20.91
C GLU A 353 -14.08 32.39 20.78
N LEU A 354 -14.68 33.08 21.76
CA LEU A 354 -16.08 33.52 21.70
C LEU A 354 -16.36 34.51 20.57
N ARG A 355 -15.39 35.36 20.20
CA ARG A 355 -15.53 36.31 19.07
C ARG A 355 -15.52 35.57 17.74
N SER A 356 -14.58 34.64 17.55
CA SER A 356 -14.53 33.80 16.35
C SER A 356 -15.75 32.88 16.24
N LEU A 357 -16.21 32.33 17.37
CA LEU A 357 -17.40 31.48 17.44
C LEU A 357 -18.67 32.21 16.98
N ARG A 358 -18.80 33.52 17.28
CA ARG A 358 -19.89 34.35 16.76
C ARG A 358 -19.85 34.45 15.25
N ASP A 359 -18.71 34.84 14.68
CA ASP A 359 -18.59 35.07 13.23
C ASP A 359 -18.89 33.79 12.43
N GLU A 360 -18.38 32.66 12.94
CA GLU A 360 -18.68 31.33 12.42
C GLU A 360 -20.18 31.01 12.55
N TYR A 361 -20.79 31.23 13.73
CA TYR A 361 -22.20 30.91 13.95
C TYR A 361 -23.17 31.73 13.09
N VAL A 362 -22.90 33.03 12.89
CA VAL A 362 -23.74 33.91 12.07
C VAL A 362 -23.68 33.52 10.59
N SER A 363 -22.50 33.12 10.10
CA SER A 363 -22.28 32.73 8.70
C SER A 363 -22.54 31.23 8.42
N ALA A 364 -22.70 30.41 9.45
CA ALA A 364 -22.85 28.96 9.35
C ALA A 364 -24.20 28.47 8.76
N SER A 365 -24.14 27.29 8.14
CA SER A 365 -25.31 26.48 7.79
C SER A 365 -26.04 25.94 9.03
N ASP A 366 -27.30 25.52 8.88
CA ASP A 366 -28.11 25.01 10.00
C ASP A 366 -27.52 23.77 10.69
N GLU A 367 -26.82 22.92 9.93
CA GLU A 367 -26.11 21.74 10.45
C GLU A 367 -24.93 22.14 11.33
N THR A 368 -24.13 23.09 10.84
CA THR A 368 -22.98 23.62 11.57
C THR A 368 -23.43 24.37 12.83
N LYS A 369 -24.53 25.13 12.75
CA LYS A 369 -25.15 25.78 13.91
C LYS A 369 -25.55 24.77 14.98
N LYS A 370 -26.25 23.68 14.61
CA LYS A 370 -26.62 22.61 15.55
C LYS A 370 -25.40 21.98 16.21
N PHE A 371 -24.33 21.73 15.44
CA PHE A 371 -23.08 21.19 15.99
C PHE A 371 -22.42 22.15 16.99
N LEU A 372 -22.34 23.45 16.67
CA LEU A 372 -21.79 24.46 17.56
C LEU A 372 -22.62 24.59 18.85
N GLU A 373 -23.96 24.61 18.74
CA GLU A 373 -24.88 24.63 19.88
C GLU A 373 -24.70 23.41 20.79
N GLN A 374 -24.48 22.22 20.23
CA GLN A 374 -24.18 21.00 20.99
C GLN A 374 -22.82 21.08 21.69
N ARG A 375 -21.80 21.60 20.99
CA ARG A 375 -20.42 21.67 21.48
C ARG A 375 -20.22 22.71 22.60
N PHE A 376 -20.70 23.93 22.41
CA PHE A 376 -20.47 25.06 23.33
C PHE A 376 -21.69 25.44 24.18
N GLY A 377 -22.86 24.90 23.84
CA GLY A 377 -24.13 25.21 24.48
C GLY A 377 -24.82 26.40 23.82
N LYS A 378 -26.07 26.21 23.41
CA LYS A 378 -26.91 27.23 22.76
C LYS A 378 -26.93 28.58 23.48
N ARG A 379 -27.06 28.58 24.80
CA ARG A 379 -27.13 29.81 25.62
C ARG A 379 -25.82 30.60 25.60
N VAL A 380 -24.67 29.93 25.51
CA VAL A 380 -23.34 30.59 25.47
C VAL A 380 -23.16 31.29 24.13
N ILE A 381 -23.51 30.62 23.04
CA ILE A 381 -23.44 31.17 21.69
C ILE A 381 -24.41 32.34 21.54
N GLN A 382 -25.68 32.14 21.94
CA GLN A 382 -26.69 33.18 21.85
C GLN A 382 -26.29 34.42 22.64
N LYS A 383 -25.76 34.26 23.85
CA LYS A 383 -25.24 35.37 24.64
C LYS A 383 -24.06 36.08 23.96
N ALA A 384 -23.12 35.35 23.36
CA ALA A 384 -22.00 35.95 22.64
C ALA A 384 -22.46 36.77 21.41
N VAL A 385 -23.50 36.28 20.73
CA VAL A 385 -24.14 36.96 19.59
C VAL A 385 -24.91 38.20 20.06
N GLU A 386 -25.75 38.09 21.08
CA GLU A 386 -26.53 39.20 21.67
C GLU A 386 -25.65 40.31 22.25
N GLU A 387 -24.59 39.97 22.99
CA GLU A 387 -23.64 40.95 23.54
C GLU A 387 -22.92 41.73 22.44
N SER A 388 -22.70 41.12 21.26
CA SER A 388 -22.12 41.82 20.11
C SER A 388 -23.10 42.79 19.46
N PHE A 389 -24.36 42.38 19.23
CA PHE A 389 -25.39 43.27 18.71
C PHE A 389 -25.68 44.45 19.64
N SER A 390 -25.65 44.23 20.96
CA SER A 390 -25.83 45.31 21.93
C SER A 390 -24.71 46.35 21.84
N ARG A 391 -23.46 45.92 21.64
CA ARG A 391 -22.32 46.83 21.48
C ARG A 391 -22.34 47.57 20.15
N ASP A 392 -22.59 46.86 19.05
CA ASP A 392 -22.64 47.48 17.72
C ASP A 392 -23.81 48.49 17.63
N TRP A 393 -24.94 48.19 18.27
CA TRP A 393 -26.06 49.12 18.37
C TRP A 393 -25.69 50.37 19.19
N LEU A 394 -24.98 50.21 20.31
CA LEU A 394 -24.53 51.34 21.13
C LEU A 394 -23.56 52.26 20.35
N ASP A 395 -22.64 51.71 19.57
CA ASP A 395 -21.68 52.49 18.77
C ASP A 395 -22.35 53.25 17.62
N GLN A 396 -23.41 52.68 17.02
CA GLN A 396 -24.12 53.31 15.89
C GLN A 396 -25.18 54.33 16.33
N ASN A 397 -25.86 54.08 17.46
CA ASN A 397 -27.04 54.86 17.87
C ASN A 397 -26.77 55.83 19.03
N CYS A 398 -25.65 55.67 19.75
CA CYS A 398 -25.33 56.51 20.89
C CYS A 398 -24.00 57.25 20.71
N LYS A 399 -23.87 58.41 21.35
CA LYS A 399 -22.58 59.10 21.53
C LYS A 399 -22.34 59.34 23.02
N GLY A 400 -21.09 59.16 23.45
CA GLY A 400 -20.69 59.43 24.83
C GLY A 400 -20.68 60.92 25.15
N CYS A 401 -21.17 61.31 26.33
CA CYS A 401 -21.07 62.69 26.79
C CYS A 401 -19.59 63.10 26.96
N PRO A 402 -19.14 64.23 26.40
CA PRO A 402 -17.74 64.66 26.48
C PRO A 402 -17.27 65.02 27.90
N ARG A 403 -18.19 65.16 28.87
CA ARG A 403 -17.85 65.46 30.27
C ARG A 403 -17.80 64.23 31.16
N CYS A 404 -18.74 63.29 31.01
CA CYS A 404 -18.90 62.17 31.95
C CYS A 404 -18.93 60.78 31.28
N GLY A 405 -18.86 60.70 29.96
CA GLY A 405 -18.80 59.44 29.22
C GLY A 405 -20.12 58.67 29.09
N THR A 406 -21.21 59.12 29.72
CA THR A 406 -22.53 58.46 29.62
C THR A 406 -23.01 58.42 28.17
N ASN A 407 -23.38 57.24 27.66
CA ASN A 407 -23.97 57.07 26.34
C ASN A 407 -25.32 57.79 26.26
N ILE A 408 -25.45 58.73 25.31
CA ILE A 408 -26.66 59.49 25.03
C ILE A 408 -27.13 59.12 23.62
N GLN A 409 -28.42 58.78 23.49
CA GLN A 409 -29.09 58.61 22.20
C GLN A 409 -29.73 59.94 21.78
N LYS A 410 -29.62 60.32 20.50
CA LYS A 410 -30.41 61.41 19.92
C LYS A 410 -31.73 60.82 19.43
N VAL A 411 -32.85 61.26 20.02
CA VAL A 411 -34.18 60.78 19.66
C VAL A 411 -34.79 61.69 18.60
N ASP A 412 -34.77 63.01 18.84
CA ASP A 412 -35.25 64.03 17.90
C ASP A 412 -34.75 65.43 18.33
N GLY A 413 -34.84 66.43 17.45
CA GLY A 413 -34.59 67.84 17.71
C GLY A 413 -33.17 68.33 17.38
N CYS A 414 -32.86 69.54 17.84
CA CYS A 414 -31.64 70.25 17.46
C CYS A 414 -30.35 69.56 17.96
N ASN A 415 -29.23 69.86 17.31
CA ASN A 415 -27.90 69.34 17.63
C ASN A 415 -27.30 69.87 18.94
N LYS A 416 -28.03 70.71 19.69
CA LYS A 416 -27.69 71.09 21.07
C LYS A 416 -28.25 70.04 22.03
N MET A 417 -27.38 69.15 22.49
CA MET A 417 -27.73 68.06 23.39
C MET A 417 -27.55 68.45 24.86
N THR A 418 -28.29 67.77 25.73
CA THR A 418 -28.15 67.88 27.19
C THR A 418 -27.90 66.49 27.76
N CYS A 419 -26.78 66.30 28.44
CA CYS A 419 -26.50 65.01 29.08
C CYS A 419 -27.46 64.77 30.25
N THR A 420 -28.14 63.62 30.26
CA THR A 420 -29.10 63.24 31.31
C THR A 420 -28.46 62.96 32.67
N SER A 421 -27.18 62.60 32.70
CA SER A 421 -26.47 62.31 33.96
C SER A 421 -25.86 63.57 34.60
N CYS A 422 -25.12 64.37 33.82
CA CYS A 422 -24.37 65.51 34.35
C CYS A 422 -24.92 66.88 33.97
N ASN A 423 -26.04 66.92 33.22
CA ASN A 423 -26.73 68.13 32.76
C ASN A 423 -25.85 69.12 31.97
N GLN A 424 -24.74 68.65 31.39
CA GLN A 424 -23.86 69.47 30.57
C GLN A 424 -24.41 69.59 29.14
N TYR A 425 -24.39 70.80 28.59
CA TYR A 425 -24.71 71.05 27.19
C TYR A 425 -23.51 70.73 26.31
N PHE A 426 -23.76 70.06 25.19
CA PHE A 426 -22.75 69.74 24.19
C PHE A 426 -23.35 69.68 22.78
N CYS A 427 -22.52 69.83 21.75
CA CYS A 427 -22.95 69.70 20.36
C CYS A 427 -22.92 68.22 19.92
N TRP A 428 -24.00 67.71 19.32
CA TRP A 428 -24.08 66.32 18.84
C TRP A 428 -23.14 66.03 17.67
N LEU A 429 -22.84 67.03 16.85
CA LEU A 429 -22.03 66.87 15.65
C LEU A 429 -20.55 66.74 15.99
N CYS A 430 -20.01 67.71 16.75
CA CYS A 430 -18.58 67.79 17.04
C CYS A 430 -18.20 67.38 18.47
N LEU A 431 -19.17 66.99 19.30
CA LEU A 431 -18.98 66.60 20.71
C LEU A 431 -18.29 67.68 21.58
N SER A 432 -18.31 68.95 21.16
CA SER A 432 -17.76 70.06 21.93
C SER A 432 -18.68 70.48 23.08
N LEU A 433 -18.09 70.84 24.21
CA LEU A 433 -18.81 71.38 25.38
C LEU A 433 -19.39 72.76 25.07
N LEU A 434 -20.68 72.96 25.34
CA LEU A 434 -21.38 74.22 25.16
C LEU A 434 -21.50 74.97 26.49
N THR A 435 -21.41 76.30 26.43
CA THR A 435 -21.57 77.14 27.63
C THR A 435 -23.04 77.15 28.08
N ARG A 436 -23.28 77.31 29.38
CA ARG A 436 -24.64 77.45 29.93
C ARG A 436 -25.26 78.83 29.68
N VAL A 437 -24.42 79.85 29.50
CA VAL A 437 -24.85 81.24 29.31
C VAL A 437 -25.42 81.44 27.90
N ASN A 438 -24.76 80.90 26.87
CA ASN A 438 -25.27 80.95 25.50
C ASN A 438 -24.87 79.69 24.71
N PRO A 439 -25.62 78.58 24.87
CA PRO A 439 -25.29 77.31 24.22
C PRO A 439 -25.44 77.34 22.69
N TYR A 440 -26.23 78.27 22.14
CA TYR A 440 -26.47 78.38 20.70
C TYR A 440 -25.40 79.21 19.96
N SER A 441 -24.54 79.94 20.69
CA SER A 441 -23.41 80.68 20.10
C SER A 441 -22.49 79.80 19.25
N HIS A 442 -22.35 78.52 19.59
CA HIS A 442 -21.58 77.54 18.81
C HIS A 442 -22.15 77.31 17.40
N PHE A 443 -23.46 77.46 17.20
CA PHE A 443 -24.09 77.30 15.89
C PHE A 443 -24.25 78.62 15.14
N ASN A 444 -24.18 79.75 15.84
CA ASN A 444 -24.35 81.10 15.26
C ASN A 444 -23.02 81.82 14.99
N ASN A 445 -21.88 81.23 15.36
CA ASN A 445 -20.57 81.81 15.14
C ASN A 445 -19.91 81.21 13.88
N SER A 446 -19.54 82.05 12.92
CA SER A 446 -18.87 81.64 11.68
C SER A 446 -17.49 81.01 11.90
N SER A 447 -16.87 81.20 13.06
CA SER A 447 -15.61 80.54 13.41
C SER A 447 -15.79 79.12 13.96
N SER A 448 -17.02 78.64 14.12
CA SER A 448 -17.32 77.30 14.65
C SER A 448 -17.40 76.26 13.54
N PRO A 449 -16.92 75.02 13.75
CA PRO A 449 -17.07 73.95 12.77
C PRO A 449 -18.53 73.55 12.52
N CYS A 450 -19.48 73.96 13.37
CA CYS A 450 -20.90 73.64 13.27
C CYS A 450 -21.78 74.87 13.00
N TYR A 451 -21.22 75.91 12.38
CA TYR A 451 -21.96 77.12 12.01
C TYR A 451 -23.16 76.80 11.09
N ASN A 452 -24.35 77.32 11.42
CA ASN A 452 -25.64 77.07 10.76
C ASN A 452 -26.07 75.58 10.71
N GLN A 453 -25.51 74.72 11.56
CA GLN A 453 -25.83 73.28 11.58
C GLN A 453 -26.70 72.88 12.79
N LEU A 454 -27.44 73.81 13.39
CA LEU A 454 -28.25 73.54 14.59
C LEU A 454 -29.33 72.47 14.33
N PHE A 455 -29.94 72.47 13.14
CA PHE A 455 -30.99 71.52 12.74
C PHE A 455 -30.54 70.58 11.61
N GLN A 456 -29.24 70.50 11.33
CA GLN A 456 -28.74 69.59 10.30
C GLN A 456 -29.05 68.13 10.69
N GLY A 457 -29.75 67.42 9.81
CA GLY A 457 -30.17 66.03 10.01
C GLY A 457 -31.35 65.88 10.98
N VAL A 458 -32.24 66.87 11.05
CA VAL A 458 -33.57 66.75 11.64
C VAL A 458 -34.54 66.65 10.46
N ASP A 459 -35.20 65.51 10.30
CA ASP A 459 -36.26 65.36 9.30
C ASP A 459 -37.46 66.18 9.78
N VAL A 460 -37.81 67.21 9.04
CA VAL A 460 -39.07 67.93 9.23
C VAL A 460 -40.07 67.13 8.41
N GLU A 461 -40.84 66.26 9.05
CA GLU A 461 -42.05 65.73 8.42
C GLU A 461 -42.96 66.95 8.18
N ASP A 462 -43.16 67.31 6.92
CA ASP A 462 -44.13 68.32 6.50
C ASP A 462 -45.53 67.78 6.83
N ASP A 463 -46.00 68.08 8.04
CA ASP A 463 -47.32 67.74 8.58
C ASP A 463 -48.41 68.69 8.02
N ASP A 464 -48.39 68.92 6.71
CA ASP A 464 -49.28 69.84 5.98
C ASP A 464 -50.11 69.11 4.91
N GLU A 465 -50.77 67.99 5.23
CA GLU A 465 -52.02 67.58 4.55
C GLU A 465 -52.80 66.57 5.43
N ILE A 466 -53.76 67.05 6.23
CA ILE A 466 -55.09 66.46 6.48
C ILE A 466 -55.92 67.58 7.12
N PHE A 467 -56.46 68.46 6.27
CA PHE A 467 -57.51 69.40 6.62
C PHE A 467 -58.82 68.90 6.01
N TRP A 468 -59.71 68.45 6.89
CA TRP A 468 -61.17 68.34 6.78
C TRP A 468 -61.81 68.54 5.40
N SER A 469 -62.36 67.46 4.85
CA SER A 469 -63.57 67.53 4.02
C SER A 469 -64.56 66.45 4.48
N ASP A 470 -65.38 66.81 5.46
CA ASP A 470 -66.71 66.24 5.62
C ASP A 470 -67.65 66.80 4.53
N GLU A 471 -68.62 65.98 4.12
CA GLU A 471 -69.86 66.29 3.35
C GLU A 471 -69.67 66.62 1.84
N ASP A 472 -70.38 66.05 0.85
CA ASP A 472 -71.70 65.42 0.78
C ASP A 472 -71.84 64.57 -0.53
N ASP A 473 -72.89 63.75 -0.55
CA ASP A 473 -73.51 62.87 -1.60
C ASP A 473 -73.07 61.40 -1.74
#